data_AF-A0A1B6NUY5-F1
#
_entry.id   AF-A0A1B6NUY5-F1
#
_cell.length_a   1.000
_cell.length_b   1.000
_cell.length_c   1.000
_cell.angle_alpha   90.00
_cell.angle_beta   90.00
_cell.angle_gamma   90.00
#
_symmetry.space_group_name_H-M   'P 1'
#
loop_
_entity.id
_entity.type
_entity.pdbx_description
1 polymer ?
#
loop_
_entity_poly.entity_id
_entity_poly.type
_entity_poly.pdbx_seq_one_letter_code
_entity_poly.pdbx_strand_id
1 'polypeptide(L)'
;MKRLRIVVTALAIATCLPAVASVDPTRPAIASASVSSNDEAVAGELALQSIFKRSTGYSAIISGKSYRVGDTLNEYTVSKINPKNVVITDGRQQKILRMYAYEIKKLASLLTRWFCLQR
;
A
#
# COMPACT_ATOMS: atom_id res chain seq x y z
N MET A 1 63.54 -48.68 2.54
CA MET A 1 63.89 -47.39 1.92
C MET A 1 62.74 -46.95 1.04
N LYS A 2 61.90 -46.05 1.54
CA LYS A 2 60.59 -45.71 0.98
C LYS A 2 60.50 -44.21 0.69
N ARG A 3 60.43 -43.90 -0.62
CA ARG A 3 59.46 -42.98 -1.24
C ARG A 3 59.55 -41.51 -0.79
N LEU A 4 60.27 -40.67 -1.53
CA LEU A 4 59.73 -39.97 -2.72
C LEU A 4 58.42 -39.22 -2.42
N ARG A 5 58.43 -38.13 -1.61
CA ARG A 5 57.29 -37.19 -1.49
C ARG A 5 57.68 -35.81 -0.91
N ILE A 6 58.71 -35.14 -1.41
CA ILE A 6 59.02 -33.76 -0.93
C ILE A 6 59.07 -32.73 -2.07
N VAL A 7 59.08 -33.16 -3.34
CA VAL A 7 59.12 -32.21 -4.48
C VAL A 7 57.72 -31.71 -4.90
N VAL A 8 56.64 -32.21 -4.30
CA VAL A 8 55.25 -31.86 -4.72
C VAL A 8 54.66 -30.69 -3.91
N THR A 9 55.30 -30.24 -2.84
CA THR A 9 54.80 -29.15 -1.96
C THR A 9 55.32 -27.76 -2.33
N ALA A 10 55.54 -27.47 -3.61
CA ALA A 10 56.04 -26.15 -4.06
C ALA A 10 55.26 -25.52 -5.23
N LEU A 11 54.12 -26.09 -5.65
CA LEU A 11 53.42 -25.65 -6.88
C LEU A 11 51.94 -25.28 -6.69
N ALA A 12 51.42 -25.20 -5.46
CA ALA A 12 49.97 -25.06 -5.23
C ALA A 12 49.54 -23.72 -4.58
N ILE A 13 50.23 -22.60 -4.87
CA ILE A 13 49.83 -21.28 -4.34
C ILE A 13 49.52 -20.27 -5.46
N ALA A 14 49.63 -20.66 -6.74
CA ALA A 14 49.23 -19.78 -7.83
C ALA A 14 47.73 -19.95 -8.16
N THR A 15 47.05 -18.81 -8.27
CA THR A 15 45.71 -18.56 -8.83
C THR A 15 44.51 -18.74 -7.88
N CYS A 16 44.22 -17.68 -7.11
CA CYS A 16 42.84 -17.35 -6.75
C CYS A 16 42.56 -15.92 -7.26
N LEU A 17 42.04 -15.83 -8.48
CA LEU A 17 41.52 -14.58 -9.05
C LEU A 17 40.04 -14.47 -8.68
N PRO A 18 39.56 -13.35 -8.10
CA PRO A 18 38.13 -13.13 -7.95
C PRO A 18 37.50 -12.88 -9.33
N ALA A 19 36.61 -13.77 -9.73
CA ALA A 19 35.76 -13.56 -10.89
C ALA A 19 34.81 -12.39 -10.60
N VAL A 20 35.00 -11.26 -11.27
CA VAL A 20 34.07 -10.13 -11.24
C VAL A 20 32.84 -10.52 -12.05
N ALA A 21 31.75 -10.83 -11.35
CA ALA A 21 30.47 -11.11 -11.97
C ALA A 21 29.96 -9.86 -12.69
N SER A 22 29.80 -9.95 -14.01
CA SER A 22 29.14 -8.93 -14.82
C SER A 22 27.68 -8.84 -14.40
N VAL A 23 27.36 -7.81 -13.61
CA VAL A 23 25.99 -7.52 -13.19
C VAL A 23 25.21 -7.08 -14.43
N ASP A 24 24.22 -7.89 -14.83
CA ASP A 24 23.29 -7.54 -15.89
C ASP A 24 22.48 -6.30 -15.46
N PRO A 25 22.57 -5.17 -16.20
CA PRO A 25 21.88 -3.92 -15.86
C PRO A 25 20.35 -4.01 -16.02
N THR A 26 19.81 -5.13 -16.51
CA THR A 26 18.36 -5.37 -16.58
C THR A 26 17.78 -5.98 -15.31
N ARG A 27 18.59 -6.23 -14.27
CA ARG A 27 18.06 -6.69 -12.99
C ARG A 27 17.21 -5.59 -12.35
N PRO A 28 15.88 -5.75 -12.21
CA PRO A 28 15.08 -4.78 -11.52
C PRO A 28 15.60 -4.68 -10.09
N ALA A 29 15.91 -3.47 -9.65
CA ALA A 29 16.21 -3.23 -8.25
C ALA A 29 14.99 -3.67 -7.46
N ILE A 30 15.08 -4.83 -6.82
CA ILE A 30 14.18 -5.20 -5.72
C ILE A 30 14.63 -4.33 -4.55
N ALA A 31 14.45 -3.01 -4.69
CA ALA A 31 14.35 -2.14 -3.56
C ALA A 31 13.18 -2.73 -2.78
N SER A 32 13.45 -3.21 -1.58
CA SER A 32 12.41 -3.47 -0.60
C SER A 32 11.67 -2.14 -0.42
N ALA A 33 10.66 -1.94 -1.26
CA ALA A 33 9.69 -0.89 -1.09
C ALA A 33 8.99 -1.25 0.21
N SER A 34 9.54 -0.76 1.31
CA SER A 34 8.73 -0.46 2.47
C SER A 34 7.58 0.37 1.91
N VAL A 35 6.40 -0.25 1.89
CA VAL A 35 5.17 0.43 1.57
C VAL A 35 5.01 1.47 2.66
N SER A 36 5.62 2.63 2.45
CA SER A 36 5.33 3.81 3.23
C SER A 36 3.91 4.14 2.84
N SER A 37 2.97 3.77 3.71
CA SER A 37 1.56 4.14 3.64
C SER A 37 1.48 5.66 3.69
N ASN A 38 1.79 6.32 2.58
CA ASN A 38 1.59 7.74 2.38
C ASN A 38 0.13 7.96 1.98
N ASP A 39 -0.76 7.58 2.89
CA ASP A 39 -2.10 8.10 2.92
C ASP A 39 -2.10 9.13 4.02
N GLU A 40 -1.98 10.39 3.60
CA GLU A 40 -2.39 11.58 4.34
C GLU A 40 -3.90 11.44 4.63
N ALA A 41 -4.26 10.51 5.50
CA ALA A 41 -5.54 10.54 6.18
C ALA A 41 -5.51 11.83 6.99
N VAL A 42 -6.23 12.84 6.52
CA VAL A 42 -6.52 14.06 7.28
C VAL A 42 -6.87 13.62 8.68
N ALA A 43 -5.98 13.91 9.64
CA ALA A 43 -5.99 13.29 10.95
C ALA A 43 -7.35 13.52 11.62
N GLY A 44 -8.19 12.48 11.62
CA GLY A 44 -9.56 12.54 12.15
C GLY A 44 -10.66 12.06 11.19
N GLU A 45 -10.40 11.98 9.87
CA GLU A 45 -11.40 11.51 8.91
C GLU A 45 -11.17 10.04 8.56
N LEU A 46 -12.08 9.16 9.01
CA LEU A 46 -12.12 7.76 8.58
C LEU A 46 -12.27 7.73 7.05
N ALA A 47 -11.25 7.22 6.36
CA ALA A 47 -11.21 7.13 4.91
C ALA A 47 -11.16 5.66 4.48
N LEU A 48 -12.04 5.31 3.55
CA LEU A 48 -12.04 3.99 2.93
C LEU A 48 -11.05 3.99 1.76
N GLN A 49 -10.03 3.14 1.85
CA GLN A 49 -8.95 3.10 0.86
C GLN A 49 -9.16 1.99 -0.17
N SER A 50 -9.56 0.79 0.26
CA SER A 50 -9.81 -0.33 -0.66
C SER A 50 -10.81 -1.34 -0.11
N ILE A 51 -11.41 -2.11 -1.02
CA ILE A 51 -12.30 -3.23 -0.71
C ILE A 51 -11.85 -4.45 -1.52
N PHE A 52 -11.60 -5.55 -0.81
CA PHE A 52 -11.22 -6.83 -1.37
C PHE A 52 -12.38 -7.82 -1.31
N LYS A 53 -12.68 -8.43 -2.45
CA LYS A 53 -13.55 -9.60 -2.52
C LYS A 53 -12.73 -10.86 -2.24
N ARG A 54 -13.20 -11.69 -1.31
CA ARG A 54 -12.65 -13.01 -0.96
C ARG A 54 -13.71 -14.08 -1.20
N SER A 55 -13.31 -15.36 -1.15
CA SER A 55 -14.25 -16.48 -1.23
C SER A 55 -15.28 -16.48 -0.09
N THR A 56 -14.89 -15.98 1.08
CA THR A 56 -15.72 -15.97 2.30
C THR A 56 -16.49 -14.67 2.52
N GLY A 57 -16.36 -13.68 1.64
CA GLY A 57 -17.03 -12.38 1.78
C GLY A 57 -16.15 -11.21 1.35
N TYR A 58 -16.34 -10.04 1.97
CA TYR A 58 -15.56 -8.84 1.70
C TYR A 58 -14.68 -8.45 2.89
N SER A 59 -13.57 -7.78 2.59
CA SER A 59 -12.70 -7.13 3.57
C SER A 59 -12.36 -5.74 3.08
N ALA A 60 -12.29 -4.77 3.98
CA ALA A 60 -12.02 -3.38 3.63
C ALA A 60 -10.75 -2.88 4.33
N ILE A 61 -9.97 -2.05 3.64
CA ILE A 61 -8.87 -1.31 4.24
C ILE A 61 -9.39 0.09 4.58
N ILE A 62 -9.40 0.41 5.87
CA ILE A 62 -9.79 1.70 6.41
C ILE A 62 -8.58 2.24 7.16
N SER A 63 -8.11 3.43 6.79
CA SER A 63 -6.93 4.06 7.41
C SER A 63 -5.72 3.12 7.53
N GLY A 64 -5.43 2.35 6.48
CA GLY A 64 -4.32 1.40 6.42
C GLY A 64 -4.52 0.06 7.13
N LYS A 65 -5.65 -0.16 7.83
CA LYS A 65 -5.93 -1.41 8.55
C LYS A 65 -7.04 -2.21 7.89
N SER A 66 -6.89 -3.54 7.90
CA SER A 66 -7.85 -4.48 7.33
C SER A 66 -8.95 -4.84 8.32
N TYR A 67 -10.20 -4.67 7.89
CA TYR A 67 -11.40 -4.96 8.68
C TYR A 67 -12.36 -5.90 7.94
N ARG A 68 -13.20 -6.59 8.72
CA ARG A 68 -14.31 -7.46 8.33
C ARG A 68 -15.60 -7.02 9.01
N VAL A 69 -16.72 -7.59 8.58
CA VAL A 69 -18.02 -7.36 9.24
C VAL A 69 -17.96 -7.87 10.69
N GLY A 70 -18.37 -7.02 11.62
CA GLY A 70 -18.31 -7.28 13.06
C GLY A 70 -17.04 -6.77 13.75
N ASP A 71 -16.00 -6.39 13.00
CA ASP A 71 -14.79 -5.83 13.60
C ASP A 71 -15.05 -4.41 14.12
N THR A 72 -14.34 -4.06 15.20
CA THR A 72 -14.38 -2.73 15.81
C THR A 72 -13.22 -1.87 15.28
N LEU A 73 -13.55 -0.64 14.87
CA LEU A 73 -12.64 0.39 14.39
C LEU A 73 -12.79 1.65 15.26
N ASN A 74 -11.89 1.82 16.23
CA ASN A 74 -11.99 2.86 17.26
C ASN A 74 -13.32 2.75 18.02
N GLU A 75 -14.24 3.71 17.83
CA GLU A 75 -15.56 3.77 18.47
C GLU A 75 -16.69 3.21 17.60
N TYR A 76 -16.39 2.80 16.37
CA TYR A 76 -17.37 2.26 15.44
C TYR A 76 -17.20 0.76 15.23
N THR A 77 -18.27 0.09 14.83
CA THR A 77 -18.30 -1.32 14.44
C THR A 77 -18.67 -1.41 12.96
N VAL A 78 -17.99 -2.29 12.22
CA VAL A 78 -18.36 -2.57 10.82
C VAL A 78 -19.66 -3.35 10.79
N SER A 79 -20.73 -2.70 10.36
CA SER A 79 -22.04 -3.35 10.20
C SER A 79 -22.13 -4.14 8.88
N LYS A 80 -21.61 -3.58 7.78
CA LYS A 80 -21.69 -4.20 6.46
C LYS A 80 -20.60 -3.71 5.53
N ILE A 81 -20.05 -4.59 4.71
CA ILE A 81 -19.10 -4.26 3.64
C ILE A 81 -19.76 -4.56 2.29
N ASN A 82 -19.99 -3.52 1.51
CA ASN A 82 -20.49 -3.61 0.14
C ASN A 82 -19.33 -3.42 -0.85
N PRO A 83 -19.48 -3.78 -2.14
CA PRO A 83 -18.39 -3.63 -3.12
C PRO A 83 -17.88 -2.20 -3.33
N LYS A 84 -18.70 -1.18 -3.01
CA LYS A 84 -18.40 0.24 -3.26
C LYS A 84 -18.31 1.10 -2.00
N ASN A 85 -18.77 0.58 -0.86
CA ASN A 85 -18.88 1.34 0.38
C ASN A 85 -18.85 0.42 1.59
N VAL A 86 -18.50 0.99 2.74
CA VAL A 86 -18.52 0.31 4.03
C VAL A 86 -19.47 1.05 4.95
N VAL A 87 -20.30 0.31 5.64
CA VAL A 87 -21.25 0.82 6.63
C VAL A 87 -20.68 0.56 8.02
N ILE A 88 -20.49 1.64 8.77
CA ILE A 88 -20.00 1.61 10.16
C ILE A 88 -21.06 2.21 11.08
N THR A 89 -21.08 1.77 12.34
CA THR A 89 -22.03 2.25 13.35
C THR A 89 -21.38 2.37 14.71
N ASP A 90 -21.70 3.40 15.48
CA ASP A 90 -21.31 3.51 16.91
C ASP A 90 -22.39 2.93 17.85
N GLY A 91 -23.44 2.31 17.27
CA GLY A 91 -24.63 1.82 17.97
C GLY A 91 -25.79 2.82 18.01
N ARG A 92 -25.55 4.11 17.78
CA ARG A 92 -26.57 5.17 17.74
C ARG A 92 -26.76 5.70 16.32
N GLN A 93 -25.67 5.90 15.60
CA GLN A 93 -25.62 6.48 14.27
C GLN A 93 -24.86 5.60 13.29
N GLN A 94 -25.38 5.50 12.08
CA GLN A 94 -24.76 4.77 10.99
C GLN A 94 -24.08 5.75 10.03
N LYS A 95 -22.81 5.51 9.73
CA LYS A 95 -22.02 6.28 8.77
C LYS A 95 -21.62 5.41 7.59
N ILE A 96 -21.69 5.97 6.39
CA ILE A 96 -21.32 5.27 5.15
C ILE A 96 -20.00 5.84 4.66
N LEU A 97 -18.98 4.99 4.63
CA LEU A 97 -17.66 5.30 4.09
C LEU A 97 -17.61 4.93 2.60
N ARG A 98 -17.19 5.88 1.77
CA ARG A 98 -17.03 5.73 0.32
C ARG A 98 -15.57 5.94 -0.06
N MET A 99 -15.11 5.26 -1.11
CA MET A 99 -13.71 5.30 -1.56
C MET A 99 -13.31 6.67 -2.13
N TYR A 100 -14.27 7.39 -2.71
CA TYR A 100 -14.08 8.71 -3.28
C TYR A 100 -15.00 9.69 -2.57
N ALA A 101 -14.43 10.55 -1.74
CA ALA A 101 -15.08 11.78 -1.26
C ALA A 101 -14.74 12.91 -2.23
N TYR A 102 -15.00 12.72 -3.52
CA TYR A 102 -14.92 13.84 -4.45
C TYR A 102 -16.19 14.67 -4.30
N GLU A 103 -16.12 15.65 -3.40
CA GLU A 103 -17.03 16.79 -3.45
C GLU A 103 -16.62 17.62 -4.67
N ILE A 104 -17.41 17.57 -5.74
CA ILE A 104 -17.31 18.58 -6.81
C ILE A 104 -17.65 19.89 -6.13
N LYS A 105 -16.65 20.71 -5.78
CA LYS A 105 -16.91 22.07 -5.33
C LYS A 105 -17.63 22.77 -6.47
N LYS A 106 -18.95 22.88 -6.37
CA LYS A 106 -19.78 23.48 -7.40
C LYS A 106 -19.37 24.95 -7.49
N LEU A 107 -18.56 25.29 -8.49
CA LEU A 107 -18.18 26.67 -8.86
C LEU A 107 -19.38 27.48 -9.39
N ALA A 108 -20.60 27.19 -8.94
CA ALA A 108 -21.81 27.92 -9.32
C ALA A 108 -21.85 29.35 -8.74
N SER A 109 -20.92 29.73 -7.86
CA SER A 109 -20.90 31.05 -7.25
C SER A 109 -20.11 32.11 -8.06
N LEU A 110 -19.26 31.74 -9.02
CA LEU A 110 -18.44 32.72 -9.76
C LEU A 110 -19.03 33.14 -11.12
N LEU A 111 -19.97 32.37 -11.69
CA LEU A 111 -20.59 32.68 -12.98
C LEU A 111 -21.71 33.73 -12.90
N THR A 112 -22.36 33.89 -11.75
CA THR A 112 -23.45 34.88 -11.58
C THR A 112 -22.93 36.33 -11.57
N ARG A 113 -21.64 36.54 -11.25
CA ARG A 113 -21.05 37.87 -11.15
C ARG A 113 -20.55 38.43 -12.49
N TRP A 114 -20.25 37.55 -13.46
CA TRP A 114 -19.88 37.95 -14.82
C TRP A 114 -21.09 38.35 -15.67
N PHE A 115 -22.25 37.72 -15.44
CA PHE A 115 -23.44 37.97 -16.26
C PHE A 115 -24.16 39.30 -15.94
N CYS A 116 -23.95 39.87 -14.74
CA CYS A 116 -24.56 41.15 -14.33
C CYS A 116 -23.76 42.40 -14.73
N LEU A 117 -22.52 42.25 -15.22
CA LEU A 117 -21.66 43.38 -15.61
C LEU A 117 -21.67 43.65 -17.12
N GLN A 118 -22.50 42.93 -17.89
CA GLN A 118 -22.70 43.14 -19.33
C GLN A 118 -24.12 43.59 -19.69
N ARG A 119 -24.90 44.09 -18.73
CA ARG A 119 -26.23 44.65 -19.00
C ARG A 119 -26.33 46.09 -18.57
#